data_AF-A0A929DAU7-F1
#
_entry.id   AF-A0A929DAU7-F1
#
_cell.length_a   1.000
_cell.length_b   1.000
_cell.length_c   1.000
_cell.angle_alpha   90.00
_cell.angle_beta   90.00
_cell.angle_gamma   90.00
#
_symmetry.space_group_name_H-M   'P 1'
#
loop_
_entity.id
_entity.type
_entity.pdbx_description
1 polymer ?
#
loop_
_entity_poly.entity_id
_entity_poly.type
_entity_poly.pdbx_seq_one_letter_code
_entity_poly.pdbx_strand_id
1 'polypeptide(L)'
;YAVVLGRSQDLFTYTHVGVVELEQADRAYFEHTLAPHEMALRTMRGITVLMPRYLDYARNRAPIFSRYVVIGKRVMSDEFIRFSDRPNGPYWVDPTTTDVKGSHLGLAFLSFTGDDSDRFTLA
;
A
#
# COMPACT_ATOMS: atom_id res chain seq x y z
N TYR A 1 -18.19 -6.45 -17.27
CA TYR A 1 -17.56 -5.26 -17.89
C TYR A 1 -16.11 -5.60 -18.24
N ALA A 2 -15.62 -5.18 -19.41
CA ALA A 2 -14.19 -5.27 -19.70
C ALA A 2 -13.44 -4.28 -18.82
N VAL A 3 -12.28 -4.66 -18.29
CA VAL A 3 -11.43 -3.81 -17.45
C VAL A 3 -10.19 -3.37 -18.21
N VAL A 4 -9.72 -2.15 -17.92
CA VAL A 4 -8.65 -1.47 -18.66
C VAL A 4 -7.54 -1.00 -17.73
N LEU A 5 -6.29 -1.08 -18.20
CA LEU A 5 -5.10 -0.55 -17.53
C LEU A 5 -4.86 0.89 -18.00
N GLY A 6 -5.60 1.83 -17.42
CA GLY A 6 -5.42 3.26 -17.65
C GLY A 6 -6.01 3.78 -18.98
N ARG A 7 -5.81 3.08 -20.11
CA ARG A 7 -6.34 3.48 -21.41
C ARG A 7 -7.22 2.38 -22.03
N SER A 8 -8.17 2.76 -22.86
CA SER A 8 -9.18 1.83 -23.42
C SER A 8 -8.61 0.71 -24.29
N GLN A 9 -7.40 0.88 -24.82
CA GLN A 9 -6.69 -0.13 -25.62
C GLN A 9 -5.98 -1.19 -24.77
N ASP A 10 -5.74 -0.92 -23.49
CA ASP A 10 -4.93 -1.79 -22.63
C ASP A 10 -5.87 -2.68 -21.80
N LEU A 11 -6.46 -3.69 -22.44
CA LEU A 11 -7.40 -4.61 -21.79
C LEU A 11 -6.69 -5.60 -20.86
N PHE A 12 -7.33 -5.92 -19.73
CA PHE A 12 -6.91 -7.02 -18.86
C PHE A 12 -8.11 -7.81 -18.34
N THR A 13 -7.85 -8.92 -17.67
CA THR A 13 -8.88 -9.72 -16.98
C THR A 13 -8.42 -10.06 -15.57
N TYR A 14 -9.39 -10.19 -14.66
CA TYR A 14 -9.15 -10.85 -13.37
C TYR A 14 -9.05 -12.36 -13.61
N THR A 15 -8.09 -13.00 -12.95
CA THR A 15 -7.96 -14.46 -12.94
C THR A 15 -8.68 -15.08 -11.74
N HIS A 16 -8.85 -14.32 -10.68
CA HIS A 16 -9.52 -14.75 -9.45
C HIS A 16 -10.12 -13.55 -8.72
N VAL A 17 -11.30 -13.74 -8.14
CA VAL A 17 -11.96 -12.79 -7.23
C VAL A 17 -12.58 -13.62 -6.11
N GLY A 18 -12.29 -13.25 -4.87
CA GLY A 18 -12.77 -13.96 -3.68
C GLY A 18 -12.92 -13.01 -2.50
N VAL A 19 -13.67 -13.46 -1.50
CA VAL A 19 -13.75 -12.80 -0.19
C VAL A 19 -12.76 -13.49 0.73
N VAL A 20 -11.92 -12.71 1.39
CA VAL A 20 -10.99 -13.18 2.42
C VAL A 20 -11.31 -12.50 3.74
N GLU A 21 -11.22 -13.26 4.84
CA GLU A 21 -11.28 -12.71 6.18
C GLU A 21 -9.86 -12.34 6.61
N LEU A 22 -9.67 -11.08 7.00
CA LEU A 22 -8.38 -10.58 7.43
C LEU A 22 -8.20 -10.79 8.93
N GLU A 23 -6.97 -11.09 9.33
CA GLU A 23 -6.62 -11.32 10.72
C GLU A 23 -5.62 -10.27 11.21
N GLN A 24 -5.64 -9.97 12.51
CA GLN A 24 -4.58 -9.18 13.13
C GLN A 24 -3.47 -10.10 13.62
N ALA A 25 -2.23 -9.75 13.27
CA ALA A 25 -1.04 -10.47 13.69
C ALA A 25 0.08 -9.52 14.12
N ASP A 26 0.92 -9.96 15.06
CA ASP A 26 2.11 -9.21 15.49
C ASP A 26 3.22 -9.19 14.43
N ARG A 27 3.15 -10.12 13.47
CA ARG A 27 4.17 -10.33 12.43
C ARG A 27 3.52 -10.40 11.06
N ALA A 28 4.16 -9.77 10.08
CA ALA A 28 3.75 -9.78 8.69
C ALA A 28 4.98 -9.61 7.78
N TYR A 29 4.86 -10.03 6.52
CA TYR A 29 5.82 -9.64 5.49
C TYR A 29 5.15 -8.75 4.45
N PHE A 30 5.90 -7.80 3.90
CA PHE A 30 5.45 -6.90 2.84
C PHE A 30 6.28 -7.13 1.59
N GLU A 31 5.62 -7.37 0.45
CA GLU A 31 6.25 -7.67 -0.83
C GLU A 31 5.34 -7.19 -1.97
N HIS A 32 5.94 -6.66 -3.05
CA HIS A 32 5.20 -6.08 -4.18
C HIS A 32 4.08 -5.11 -3.74
N THR A 33 4.36 -4.32 -2.71
CA THR A 33 3.36 -3.51 -2.00
C THR A 33 3.60 -2.02 -2.25
N LEU A 34 2.53 -1.29 -2.58
CA LEU A 34 2.51 0.17 -2.50
C LEU A 34 2.02 0.56 -1.11
N ALA A 35 2.90 1.15 -0.30
CA ALA A 35 2.62 1.46 1.10
C ALA A 35 2.61 2.98 1.37
N PRO A 36 1.95 3.43 2.47
CA PRO A 36 2.02 4.81 2.93
C PRO A 36 3.46 5.30 3.08
N HIS A 37 3.70 6.57 2.75
CA HIS A 37 5.04 7.16 2.84
C HIS A 37 5.65 7.07 4.25
N GLU A 38 4.82 7.10 5.31
CA GLU A 38 5.29 6.95 6.70
C GLU A 38 6.00 5.62 6.97
N MET A 39 5.67 4.56 6.21
CA MET A 39 6.33 3.27 6.35
C MET A 39 7.78 3.30 5.85
N ALA A 40 8.15 4.25 4.99
CA ALA A 40 9.51 4.36 4.44
C ALA A 40 10.57 4.43 5.54
N LEU A 41 10.29 5.15 6.63
CA LEU A 41 11.19 5.31 7.77
C LEU A 41 11.43 4.01 8.55
N ARG A 42 10.46 3.09 8.54
CA ARG A 42 10.53 1.83 9.29
C ARG A 42 11.09 0.70 8.44
N THR A 43 10.62 0.60 7.20
CA THR A 43 10.97 -0.48 6.28
C THR A 43 12.40 -0.34 5.75
N MET A 44 12.93 0.89 5.63
CA MET A 44 14.28 1.20 5.10
C MET A 44 14.62 0.56 3.75
N ARG A 45 13.61 0.03 3.06
CA ARG A 45 13.69 -0.66 1.78
C ARG A 45 12.52 -0.21 0.93
N GLY A 46 12.78 -0.04 -0.35
CA GLY A 46 11.82 0.46 -1.32
C GLY A 46 12.21 1.82 -1.88
N ILE A 47 11.40 2.30 -2.81
CA ILE A 47 11.63 3.58 -3.49
C ILE A 47 10.45 4.49 -3.17
N THR A 48 10.75 5.69 -2.68
CA THR A 48 9.74 6.73 -2.49
C THR A 48 9.37 7.34 -3.83
N VAL A 49 8.08 7.38 -4.13
CA VAL A 49 7.54 7.90 -5.39
C VAL A 49 6.44 8.92 -5.11
N LEU A 50 6.35 9.96 -5.95
CA LEU A 50 5.20 10.86 -6.01
C LEU A 50 4.27 10.36 -7.11
N MET A 51 3.03 10.00 -6.77
CA MET A 51 2.06 9.45 -7.72
C MET A 51 0.69 10.13 -7.59
N PRO A 52 -0.10 10.18 -8.68
CA PRO A 52 -1.51 10.56 -8.59
C PRO A 52 -2.25 9.64 -7.62
N ARG A 53 -3.01 10.24 -6.70
CA ARG A 53 -3.88 9.55 -5.73
C ARG A 53 -5.31 9.48 -6.25
N TYR A 54 -5.89 10.63 -6.59
CA TYR A 54 -7.25 10.75 -7.12
C TYR A 54 -7.43 12.00 -7.96
N LEU A 55 -8.54 12.07 -8.70
CA LEU A 55 -8.97 13.27 -9.44
C LEU A 55 -10.02 14.03 -8.61
N ASP A 56 -9.77 15.31 -8.34
CA ASP A 56 -10.74 16.19 -7.69
C ASP A 56 -11.79 16.64 -8.71
N TYR A 57 -12.95 15.96 -8.69
CA TYR A 57 -14.05 16.27 -9.60
C TYR A 57 -14.70 17.63 -9.33
N ALA A 58 -14.59 18.17 -8.11
CA ALA A 58 -15.07 19.52 -7.81
C ALA A 58 -14.16 20.60 -8.42
N ARG A 59 -12.91 20.25 -8.75
CA ARG A 59 -11.93 21.14 -9.37
C ARG A 59 -11.52 20.65 -10.75
N ASN A 60 -12.50 20.46 -11.63
CA ASN A 60 -12.28 20.11 -13.05
C ASN A 60 -11.37 18.89 -13.26
N ARG A 61 -11.49 17.87 -12.39
CA ARG A 61 -10.68 16.65 -12.41
C ARG A 61 -9.18 16.93 -12.23
N ALA A 62 -8.83 17.95 -11.45
CA ALA A 62 -7.44 18.24 -11.11
C ALA A 62 -6.82 17.03 -10.37
N PRO A 63 -5.64 16.55 -10.79
CA PRO A 63 -4.99 15.42 -10.13
C PRO A 63 -4.42 15.84 -8.77
N ILE A 64 -4.72 15.06 -7.73
CA ILE A 64 -4.13 15.19 -6.41
C ILE A 64 -3.01 14.17 -6.29
N PHE A 65 -1.83 14.60 -5.83
CA PHE A 65 -0.66 13.76 -5.69
C PHE A 65 -0.35 13.45 -4.22
N SER A 66 0.29 12.31 -4.00
CA SER A 66 0.81 11.89 -2.70
C SER A 66 2.10 11.12 -2.87
N ARG A 67 2.89 11.08 -1.79
CA ARG A 67 4.05 10.21 -1.68
C ARG A 67 3.62 8.81 -1.25
N TYR A 68 4.34 7.81 -1.75
CA TYR A 68 4.21 6.40 -1.38
C TYR A 68 5.59 5.78 -1.32
N VAL A 69 5.71 4.63 -0.65
CA VAL A 69 6.89 3.77 -0.74
C VAL A 69 6.54 2.50 -1.50
N VAL A 70 7.29 2.23 -2.57
CA VAL A 70 7.15 0.99 -3.35
C VAL A 70 8.10 -0.06 -2.78
N ILE A 71 7.53 -1.09 -2.15
CA ILE A 71 8.28 -2.23 -1.60
C ILE A 71 8.32 -3.32 -2.68
N GLY A 72 9.43 -3.36 -3.42
CA GLY A 72 9.60 -4.32 -4.51
C GLY A 72 9.96 -5.74 -4.06
N LYS A 73 10.85 -5.87 -3.06
CA LYS A 73 11.30 -7.15 -2.51
C LYS A 73 10.71 -7.36 -1.12
N ARG A 74 10.53 -8.62 -0.72
CA ARG A 74 10.06 -8.99 0.62
C ARG A 74 10.86 -8.32 1.73
N VAL A 75 10.12 -7.77 2.68
CA VAL A 75 10.63 -7.24 3.96
C VAL A 75 9.76 -7.77 5.08
N MET A 76 10.40 -8.35 6.08
CA MET A 76 9.72 -8.90 7.24
C MET A 76 9.53 -7.79 8.30
N SER A 77 8.42 -7.79 9.03
CA SER A 77 8.13 -6.75 10.04
C SER A 77 9.06 -6.78 11.26
N ASP A 78 9.77 -7.89 11.48
CA ASP A 78 10.84 -8.02 12.48
C ASP A 78 12.11 -7.24 12.09
N GLU A 79 12.35 -7.01 10.79
CA GLU A 79 13.43 -6.18 10.26
C GLU A 79 13.11 -4.67 10.34
N PHE A 80 11.89 -4.29 10.72
CA PHE A 80 11.49 -2.88 10.76
C PHE A 80 12.16 -2.14 11.92
N ILE A 81 12.61 -0.91 11.63
CA ILE A 81 13.06 0.00 12.68
C ILE A 81 11.91 0.27 13.65
N ARG A 82 12.21 0.16 14.95
CA ARG A 82 11.28 0.48 16.03
C ARG A 82 11.59 1.89 16.54
N PHE A 83 10.57 2.75 16.52
CA PHE A 83 10.65 4.07 17.12
C PHE A 83 9.91 4.05 18.47
N SER A 84 10.48 4.68 19.50
CA SER A 84 9.95 4.64 20.86
C SER A 84 8.57 5.29 21.00
N ASP A 85 8.24 6.24 20.12
CA ASP A 85 6.98 6.96 20.06
C ASP A 85 5.92 6.27 19.18
N ARG A 86 6.31 5.26 18.39
CA ARG A 86 5.41 4.56 17.46
C ARG A 86 5.69 3.06 17.42
N PRO A 87 4.92 2.24 18.15
CA PRO A 87 5.07 0.79 18.08
C PRO A 87 4.79 0.27 16.66
N ASN A 88 5.44 -0.85 16.34
CA ASN A 88 5.22 -1.61 15.12
C ASN A 88 4.09 -2.63 15.38
N GLY A 89 3.12 -2.69 14.46
CA GLY A 89 1.96 -3.57 14.58
C GLY A 89 0.89 -3.09 15.58
N PRO A 90 -0.20 -3.85 15.75
CA PRO A 90 -0.52 -5.08 15.01
C PRO A 90 -0.77 -4.82 13.52
N TYR A 91 -0.54 -5.84 12.70
CA TYR A 91 -0.71 -5.77 11.24
C TYR A 91 -1.92 -6.57 10.80
N TRP A 92 -2.63 -6.08 9.80
CA TRP A 92 -3.62 -6.88 9.09
C TRP A 92 -2.92 -7.79 8.09
N VAL A 93 -3.26 -9.07 8.13
CA VAL A 93 -2.69 -10.09 7.23
C VAL A 93 -3.79 -10.87 6.53
N ASP A 94 -3.47 -11.36 5.33
CA ASP A 94 -4.29 -12.36 4.64
C ASP A 94 -3.78 -13.77 4.99
N PRO A 95 -4.51 -14.53 5.84
CA PRO A 95 -4.07 -15.86 6.29
C PRO A 95 -4.03 -16.90 5.16
N THR A 96 -4.66 -16.62 4.01
CA THR A 96 -4.65 -17.52 2.84
C THR A 96 -3.37 -17.42 2.02
N THR A 97 -2.53 -16.42 2.29
CA THR A 97 -1.24 -16.25 1.62
C THR A 97 -0.18 -17.21 2.14
N THR A 98 0.86 -17.44 1.34
CA THR A 98 1.98 -18.31 1.71
C THR A 98 2.57 -17.93 3.07
N ASP A 99 2.63 -18.89 3.99
CA ASP A 99 3.38 -18.73 5.23
C ASP A 99 4.87 -18.60 4.94
N VAL A 100 5.46 -17.49 5.40
CA VAL A 100 6.90 -17.25 5.38
C VAL A 100 7.36 -17.00 6.80
N LYS A 101 8.04 -17.99 7.40
CA LYS A 101 8.58 -17.90 8.78
C LYS A 101 7.51 -17.61 9.85
N GLY A 102 6.32 -18.20 9.71
CA GLY A 102 5.19 -17.96 10.59
C GLY A 102 4.59 -16.56 10.42
N SER A 103 4.66 -15.99 9.21
CA SER A 103 4.11 -14.68 8.87
C SER A 103 3.41 -14.74 7.51
N HIS A 104 2.31 -14.00 7.39
CA HIS A 104 1.53 -13.85 6.17
C HIS A 104 1.73 -12.46 5.54
N LEU A 105 1.22 -12.28 4.32
CA LEU A 105 1.30 -11.00 3.61
C LEU A 105 0.55 -9.92 4.39
N GLY A 106 1.27 -8.88 4.77
CA GLY A 106 0.74 -7.70 5.43
C GLY A 106 0.05 -6.75 4.46
N LEU A 107 -1.07 -6.19 4.90
CA LEU A 107 -1.85 -5.21 4.15
C LEU A 107 -1.53 -3.80 4.64
N ALA A 108 -1.29 -2.91 3.68
CA ALA A 108 -1.13 -1.48 3.93
C ALA A 108 -2.32 -0.74 3.34
N PHE A 109 -3.12 -0.09 4.18
CA PHE A 109 -4.29 0.66 3.73
C PHE A 109 -3.89 2.08 3.34
N LEU A 110 -4.24 2.47 2.12
CA LEU A 110 -4.03 3.83 1.61
C LEU A 110 -5.33 4.63 1.75
N SER A 111 -5.23 5.89 2.18
CA SER A 111 -6.39 6.79 2.22
C SER A 111 -6.64 7.43 0.86
N PHE A 112 -7.90 7.39 0.42
CA PHE A 112 -8.34 8.08 -0.81
C PHE A 112 -8.85 9.51 -0.54
N THR A 113 -9.27 9.83 0.68
CA THR A 113 -9.94 11.11 1.02
C THR A 113 -8.96 12.26 1.31
N GLY A 114 -7.67 11.96 1.48
CA GLY A 114 -6.65 12.99 1.69
C GLY A 114 -6.56 13.50 3.13
N ASP A 115 -7.05 12.71 4.10
CA ASP A 115 -6.84 12.95 5.53
C ASP A 115 -5.41 12.66 6.00
N ASP A 116 -4.57 12.08 5.13
CA ASP A 116 -3.13 12.00 5.39
C ASP A 116 -2.53 13.40 5.22
N SER A 117 -1.64 13.81 6.12
CA SER A 117 -0.97 15.12 6.13
C SER A 117 -0.09 15.43 4.91
N ASP A 118 -0.07 14.56 3.90
CA ASP A 118 0.81 14.58 2.72
C ASP A 118 0.04 14.98 1.44
N ARG A 119 -0.70 16.10 1.47
CA ARG A 119 -1.34 16.66 0.27
C ARG A 119 -0.39 17.55 -0.51
N PHE A 120 -0.09 17.17 -1.76
CA PHE A 120 0.66 18.02 -2.70
C PHE A 120 -0.22 18.37 -3.90
N THR A 121 -0.32 19.67 -4.20
CA THR A 121 -0.90 20.16 -5.46
C THR A 121 0.27 20.59 -6.34
N LEU A 122 0.44 19.95 -7.49
CA LEU A 122 1.41 20.39 -8.48
C LEU A 122 0.78 21.52 -9.31
N ALA A 123 1.48 22.66 -9.41
CA ALA A 123 1.05 23.87 -10.11
C ALA A 123 1.18 23.75 -11.63
#